data_AF-V5IC78-F1
#
_entry.id   AF-V5IC78-F1
#
_cell.length_a   1.000
_cell.length_b   1.000
_cell.length_c   1.000
_cell.angle_alpha   90.00
_cell.angle_beta   90.00
_cell.angle_gamma   90.00
#
_symmetry.space_group_name_H-M   'P 1'
#
loop_
_entity.id
_entity.type
_entity.pdbx_description
1 polymer ?
#
loop_
_entity_poly.entity_id
_entity_poly.type
_entity_poly.pdbx_seq_one_letter_code
_entity_poly.pdbx_strand_id
1 'polypeptide(L)'
;MDIRRMLAYFLFFFLLVLTEAQMSSGPAIPKAPKNPKTASSSKTPGIQAKQADPKNTPAAPPPAAPSTDPEICELQKNGSEHALPSLKCTLKHLPEEITKKWEDHMKAKTKDESGLLKEICEAKERNEDPDFMKTFTDDEKGMVNDTSVLCRIRHTTPSECKVLQLVGA
;
A
#
# COMPACT_ATOMS: atom_id res chain seq x y z
N MET A 1 -33.94 -12.77 21.01
CA MET A 1 -34.27 -12.91 19.57
C MET A 1 -34.62 -14.36 19.33
N ASP A 2 -35.79 -14.68 18.76
CA ASP A 2 -36.27 -16.05 18.62
C ASP A 2 -35.46 -16.82 17.56
N ILE A 3 -35.07 -18.08 17.83
CA ILE A 3 -34.19 -18.88 16.95
C ILE A 3 -34.82 -19.05 15.56
N ARG A 4 -36.16 -19.14 15.49
CA ARG A 4 -36.88 -19.21 14.21
C ARG A 4 -36.69 -17.94 13.39
N ARG A 5 -36.61 -16.77 14.04
CA ARG A 5 -36.36 -15.49 13.38
C ARG A 5 -34.91 -15.38 12.90
N MET A 6 -33.94 -15.81 13.71
CA MET A 6 -32.53 -15.79 13.29
C MET A 6 -32.26 -16.66 12.06
N LEU A 7 -32.84 -17.87 12.00
CA LEU A 7 -32.71 -18.76 10.84
C LEU A 7 -33.30 -18.15 9.56
N ALA A 8 -34.44 -17.46 9.66
CA ALA A 8 -35.05 -16.80 8.52
C ALA A 8 -34.17 -15.65 7.98
N TYR A 9 -33.58 -14.84 8.86
CA TYR A 9 -32.67 -13.77 8.44
C TYR A 9 -31.39 -14.30 7.81
N PHE A 10 -30.82 -15.37 8.37
CA PHE A 10 -29.65 -16.02 7.80
C PHE A 10 -29.94 -16.55 6.39
N LEU A 11 -31.02 -17.31 6.21
CA LEU A 11 -31.40 -17.85 4.89
C LEU A 11 -31.68 -16.74 3.87
N PHE A 12 -32.33 -15.65 4.29
CA PHE A 12 -32.59 -14.51 3.42
C PHE A 12 -31.30 -13.80 2.97
N PHE A 13 -30.33 -13.65 3.87
CA PHE A 13 -29.03 -13.04 3.56
C PHE A 13 -28.21 -13.90 2.58
N PHE A 14 -28.23 -15.22 2.76
CA PHE A 14 -27.57 -16.14 1.83
C PHE A 14 -28.19 -16.08 0.43
N LEU A 15 -29.51 -16.00 0.31
CA LEU A 15 -30.16 -15.85 -0.99
C LEU A 15 -29.79 -14.53 -1.68
N LEU A 16 -29.70 -13.42 -0.94
CA LEU A 16 -29.23 -12.14 -1.49
C LEU A 16 -27.80 -12.23 -2.05
N VAL A 17 -26.88 -12.85 -1.30
CA VAL A 17 -25.47 -12.98 -1.71
C VAL A 17 -25.29 -13.91 -2.91
N LEU A 18 -26.07 -14.98 -3.04
CA LEU A 18 -25.98 -15.87 -4.20
C LEU A 18 -26.53 -15.26 -5.49
N THR A 19 -27.42 -14.27 -5.41
CA THR A 19 -28.05 -13.67 -6.60
C THR A 19 -27.10 -12.71 -7.33
N GLU A 20 -26.15 -12.07 -6.61
CA GLU A 20 -25.16 -11.18 -7.24
C GLU A 20 -24.02 -11.93 -7.97
N ALA A 21 -23.81 -13.22 -7.71
CA ALA A 21 -22.77 -14.01 -8.39
C ALA A 21 -23.17 -14.48 -9.81
N GLN A 22 -24.43 -14.29 -10.23
CA GLN A 22 -24.95 -14.74 -11.53
C GLN A 22 -24.96 -13.67 -12.63
N MET A 23 -24.38 -12.48 -12.40
CA MET A 23 -24.26 -11.44 -13.43
C MET A 23 -22.81 -11.04 -13.69
N SER A 24 -22.03 -11.95 -14.28
CA SER A 24 -20.90 -11.61 -15.16
C SER A 24 -20.33 -12.87 -15.82
N SER A 25 -21.09 -13.47 -16.74
CA SER A 25 -20.57 -14.47 -17.68
C SER A 25 -20.87 -14.04 -19.12
N GLY A 26 -20.26 -12.93 -19.53
CA GLY A 26 -20.12 -12.60 -20.95
C GLY A 26 -19.09 -13.53 -21.61
N PRO A 27 -19.35 -14.11 -22.78
CA PRO A 27 -18.43 -15.07 -23.42
C PRO A 27 -17.12 -14.39 -23.82
N ALA A 28 -16.00 -14.99 -23.40
CA ALA A 28 -14.68 -14.61 -23.86
C ALA A 28 -14.56 -14.87 -25.38
N ILE A 29 -14.52 -13.80 -26.18
CA ILE A 29 -14.20 -13.88 -27.60
C ILE A 29 -12.70 -14.17 -27.73
N PRO A 30 -12.28 -15.33 -28.27
CA PRO A 30 -10.88 -15.55 -28.63
C PRO A 30 -10.56 -14.64 -29.82
N LYS A 31 -9.59 -13.74 -29.67
CA LYS A 31 -9.05 -13.00 -30.82
C LYS A 31 -8.38 -13.99 -31.77
N ALA A 32 -9.08 -14.32 -32.86
CA ALA A 32 -8.52 -15.07 -33.97
C ALA A 32 -7.38 -14.26 -34.64
N PRO A 33 -6.30 -14.91 -35.10
CA PRO A 33 -5.18 -14.25 -35.75
C PRO A 33 -5.56 -13.83 -37.18
N LYS A 34 -5.33 -12.54 -37.51
CA LYS A 34 -5.38 -12.04 -38.89
C LYS A 34 -4.07 -12.40 -39.62
N ASN A 35 -4.09 -13.45 -40.44
CA ASN A 35 -3.94 -13.36 -41.91
C ASN A 35 -3.66 -14.73 -42.56
N PRO A 36 -4.27 -15.03 -43.72
CA PRO A 36 -4.01 -16.25 -44.49
C PRO A 36 -2.93 -16.11 -45.57
N LYS A 37 -2.07 -17.12 -45.62
CA LYS A 37 -1.36 -17.75 -46.77
C LYS A 37 -0.89 -16.89 -47.96
N THR A 38 0.43 -16.92 -48.19
CA THR A 38 0.98 -17.58 -49.41
C THR A 38 2.37 -18.16 -49.12
N ALA A 39 2.61 -19.37 -49.62
CA ALA A 39 3.82 -20.15 -49.41
C ALA A 39 4.94 -19.76 -50.38
N SER A 40 6.20 -19.80 -49.93
CA SER A 40 7.29 -20.34 -50.75
C SER A 40 8.47 -20.77 -49.88
N SER A 41 9.18 -21.77 -50.39
CA SER A 41 10.10 -22.66 -49.72
C SER A 41 11.54 -22.11 -49.64
N SER A 42 12.24 -22.56 -48.58
CA SER A 42 13.69 -22.83 -48.49
C SER A 42 14.69 -21.72 -48.08
N LYS A 43 15.56 -22.15 -47.14
CA LYS A 43 16.91 -21.69 -46.74
C LYS A 43 17.08 -20.59 -45.67
N THR A 44 17.46 -21.05 -44.45
CA THR A 44 18.39 -20.40 -43.49
C THR A 44 19.64 -19.89 -44.23
N PRO A 45 20.22 -18.69 -43.98
CA PRO A 45 20.90 -18.35 -42.71
C PRO A 45 20.90 -16.87 -42.27
N GLY A 46 21.28 -16.62 -41.01
CA GLY A 46 21.88 -15.35 -40.59
C GLY A 46 21.16 -14.60 -39.47
N ILE A 47 21.58 -14.85 -38.22
CA ILE A 47 21.34 -13.95 -37.10
C ILE A 47 22.09 -12.64 -37.39
N GLN A 48 21.35 -11.57 -37.71
CA GLN A 48 21.88 -10.21 -37.61
C GLN A 48 21.22 -9.55 -36.40
N ALA A 49 22.03 -9.33 -35.37
CA ALA A 49 21.66 -8.55 -34.20
C ALA A 49 21.25 -7.15 -34.66
N LYS A 50 19.97 -6.80 -34.47
CA LYS A 50 19.54 -5.41 -34.59
C LYS A 50 20.20 -4.61 -33.48
N GLN A 51 21.06 -3.69 -33.89
CA GLN A 51 21.61 -2.61 -33.09
C GLN A 51 20.48 -1.91 -32.32
N ALA A 52 20.60 -1.84 -30.99
CA ALA A 52 19.63 -1.16 -30.14
C ALA A 52 19.64 0.34 -30.46
N ASP A 53 18.45 0.87 -30.73
CA ASP A 53 18.19 2.29 -30.95
C ASP A 53 18.47 3.07 -29.65
N PRO A 54 19.37 4.07 -29.62
CA PRO A 54 19.70 4.82 -28.40
C PRO A 54 18.54 5.68 -27.87
N LYS A 55 17.42 5.74 -28.60
CA LYS A 55 16.31 6.65 -28.31
C LYS A 55 15.25 6.08 -27.36
N ASN A 56 15.38 4.82 -26.94
CA ASN A 56 14.47 4.17 -26.00
C ASN A 56 15.17 3.86 -24.66
N THR A 57 15.86 4.83 -24.07
CA THR A 57 16.18 4.74 -22.64
C THR A 57 14.86 4.85 -21.88
N PRO A 58 14.46 3.84 -21.08
CA PRO A 58 13.32 3.98 -20.20
C PRO A 58 13.51 5.23 -19.35
N ALA A 59 12.46 6.05 -19.22
CA ALA A 59 12.50 7.18 -18.30
C ALA A 59 12.95 6.66 -16.93
N ALA A 60 13.87 7.37 -16.28
CA ALA A 60 14.30 7.01 -14.95
C ALA A 60 13.06 6.83 -14.06
N PRO A 61 12.96 5.73 -13.30
CA PRO A 61 11.83 5.53 -12.42
C PRO A 61 11.69 6.75 -11.50
N PRO A 62 10.46 7.16 -11.17
CA PRO A 62 10.25 8.26 -10.24
C PRO A 62 11.00 7.97 -8.93
N PRO A 63 11.47 9.01 -8.20
CA PRO A 63 12.08 8.82 -6.90
C PRO A 63 11.21 7.93 -6.03
N ALA A 64 11.82 6.95 -5.36
CA ALA A 64 11.08 6.10 -4.44
C ALA A 64 10.41 6.99 -3.38
N ALA A 65 9.11 6.80 -3.18
CA ALA A 65 8.41 7.47 -2.10
C ALA A 65 9.03 7.07 -0.76
N PRO A 66 9.06 7.97 0.24
CA PRO A 66 9.48 7.61 1.59
C PRO A 66 8.71 6.39 2.08
N SER A 67 9.38 5.47 2.77
CA SER A 67 8.76 4.23 3.26
C SER A 67 7.84 4.45 4.45
N THR A 68 7.81 5.65 5.02
CA THR A 68 6.88 6.08 6.07
C THR A 68 6.21 7.37 5.63
N ASP A 69 4.97 7.55 6.05
CA ASP A 69 4.16 8.73 5.75
C ASP A 69 4.92 10.04 6.03
N PRO A 70 5.25 10.83 5.00
CA PRO A 70 6.01 12.05 5.18
C PRO A 70 5.25 13.12 5.99
N GLU A 71 3.92 13.10 6.01
CA GLU A 71 3.14 14.11 6.74
C GLU A 71 3.26 13.97 8.26
N ILE A 72 3.62 12.78 8.77
CA ILE A 72 3.83 12.56 10.21
C ILE A 72 4.92 13.47 10.79
N CYS A 73 5.90 13.83 9.97
CA CYS A 73 6.99 14.73 10.36
C CYS A 73 6.57 16.19 10.39
N GLU A 74 5.60 16.59 9.56
CA GLU A 74 5.00 17.92 9.68
C GLU A 74 4.19 18.02 10.97
N LEU A 75 3.47 16.95 11.34
CA LEU A 75 2.79 16.89 12.63
C LEU A 75 3.78 17.02 13.78
N GLN A 76 4.90 16.28 13.74
CA GLN A 76 5.92 16.36 14.80
C GLN A 76 6.53 17.76 14.89
N LYS A 77 6.91 18.34 13.75
CA LYS A 77 7.51 19.69 13.67
C LYS A 77 6.58 20.78 14.20
N ASN A 78 5.28 20.64 13.95
CA ASN A 78 4.26 21.57 14.42
C ASN A 78 3.85 21.33 15.89
N GLY A 79 4.49 20.39 16.58
CA GLY A 79 4.15 20.05 17.97
C GLY A 79 2.76 19.42 18.11
N SER A 80 2.23 18.81 17.04
CA SER A 80 0.93 18.15 17.06
C SER A 80 0.95 16.95 18.01
N GLU A 81 -0.08 16.85 18.84
CA GLU A 81 -0.31 15.69 19.69
C GLU A 81 -0.60 14.40 18.92
N HIS A 82 -0.81 14.46 17.59
CA HIS A 82 -1.17 13.31 16.77
C HIS A 82 0.03 12.58 16.14
N ALA A 83 1.23 13.18 16.10
CA ALA A 83 2.38 12.57 15.43
C ALA A 83 2.79 11.23 16.08
N LEU A 84 3.04 11.24 17.39
CA LEU A 84 3.45 10.05 18.13
C LEU A 84 2.34 8.97 18.19
N PRO A 85 1.07 9.30 18.46
CA PRO A 85 -0.03 8.33 18.34
C PRO A 85 -0.14 7.69 16.97
N SER A 86 0.07 8.44 15.89
CA SER A 86 0.04 7.91 14.52
C SER A 86 1.14 6.88 14.30
N LEU A 87 2.36 7.13 14.79
CA LEU A 87 3.45 6.15 14.71
C LEU A 87 3.13 4.91 15.56
N LYS A 88 2.62 5.09 16.78
CA LYS A 88 2.23 3.96 17.66
C LYS A 88 1.13 3.10 17.02
N CYS A 89 0.15 3.72 16.38
CA CYS A 89 -0.86 3.03 15.58
C CYS A 89 -0.19 2.22 14.45
N THR A 90 0.78 2.81 13.75
CA THR A 90 1.50 2.14 12.65
C THR A 90 2.19 0.88 13.14
N LEU A 91 3.00 0.99 14.21
CA LEU A 91 3.71 -0.15 14.80
C LEU A 91 2.76 -1.26 15.27
N LYS A 92 1.55 -0.90 15.71
CA LYS A 92 0.54 -1.86 16.15
C LYS A 92 -0.15 -2.61 15.00
N HIS A 93 -0.28 -1.97 13.84
CA HIS A 93 -1.06 -2.49 12.71
C HIS A 93 -0.20 -3.07 11.57
N LEU A 94 1.12 -2.99 11.70
CA LEU A 94 2.05 -3.65 10.80
C LEU A 94 2.00 -5.18 10.93
N PRO A 95 2.29 -5.93 9.84
CA PRO A 95 2.54 -7.36 9.90
C PRO A 95 3.63 -7.69 10.93
N GLU A 96 3.45 -8.81 11.65
CA GLU A 96 4.32 -9.22 12.78
C GLU A 96 5.81 -9.24 12.43
N GLU A 97 6.16 -9.79 11.25
CA GLU A 97 7.54 -9.87 10.78
C GLU A 97 8.18 -8.48 10.57
N ILE A 98 7.39 -7.49 10.13
CA ILE A 98 7.86 -6.12 9.97
C ILE A 98 7.98 -5.48 11.33
N THR A 99 6.94 -5.55 12.17
CA THR A 99 6.94 -5.01 13.53
C THR A 99 8.15 -5.49 14.33
N LYS A 100 8.52 -6.77 14.20
CA LYS A 100 9.71 -7.33 14.84
C LYS A 100 11.01 -6.64 14.40
N LYS A 101 11.19 -6.33 13.11
CA LYS A 101 12.36 -5.57 12.61
C LYS A 101 12.44 -4.18 13.25
N TRP A 102 11.31 -3.50 13.42
CA TRP A 102 11.23 -2.20 14.10
C TRP A 102 11.57 -2.32 15.58
N GLU A 103 11.02 -3.33 16.27
CA GLU A 103 11.33 -3.59 17.68
C GLU A 103 12.79 -3.95 17.91
N ASP A 104 13.38 -4.78 17.04
CA ASP A 104 14.77 -5.19 17.14
C ASP A 104 15.70 -3.99 16.95
N HIS A 105 15.38 -3.08 16.01
CA HIS A 105 16.07 -1.80 15.86
C HIS A 105 15.95 -0.92 17.11
N MET A 106 14.75 -0.76 17.65
CA MET A 106 14.51 0.03 18.87
C MET A 106 15.29 -0.55 20.07
N LYS A 107 15.28 -1.87 20.24
CA LYS A 107 16.06 -2.57 21.30
C LYS A 107 17.56 -2.35 21.10
N ALA A 108 18.07 -2.53 19.88
CA ALA A 108 19.49 -2.39 19.57
C ALA A 108 20.01 -0.96 19.76
N LYS A 109 19.17 0.05 19.51
CA LYS A 109 19.52 1.47 19.68
C LYS A 109 19.04 2.07 21.01
N THR A 110 18.39 1.29 21.87
CA THR A 110 17.76 1.74 23.12
C THR A 110 16.86 2.96 22.90
N LYS A 111 16.05 2.91 21.83
CA LYS A 111 15.11 3.96 21.46
C LYS A 111 13.70 3.56 21.85
N ASP A 112 12.93 4.54 22.34
CA ASP A 112 11.48 4.45 22.45
C ASP A 112 10.81 4.92 21.15
N GLU A 113 9.49 4.91 21.08
CA GLU A 113 8.76 5.30 19.87
C GLU A 113 8.95 6.79 19.53
N SER A 114 9.27 7.62 20.53
CA SER A 114 9.60 9.04 20.32
C SER A 114 10.96 9.21 19.63
N GLY A 115 11.97 8.50 20.12
CA GLY A 115 13.30 8.44 19.51
C GLY A 115 13.27 7.85 18.09
N LEU A 116 12.38 6.89 17.87
CA LEU A 116 12.11 6.34 16.54
C LEU A 116 11.45 7.36 15.61
N LEU A 117 10.40 8.06 16.07
CA LEU A 117 9.75 9.12 15.29
C LEU A 117 10.76 10.20 14.86
N LYS A 118 11.63 10.61 15.79
CA LYS A 118 12.70 11.55 15.51
C LYS A 118 13.66 11.05 14.42
N GLU A 119 14.08 9.79 14.48
CA GLU A 119 14.94 9.18 13.46
C GLU A 119 14.30 9.18 12.07
N ILE A 120 13.00 8.84 11.99
CA ILE A 120 12.23 8.88 10.74
C ILE A 120 12.24 10.28 10.15
N CYS A 121 11.99 11.30 10.97
CA CYS A 121 11.88 12.66 10.49
C CYS A 121 13.22 13.30 10.14
N GLU A 122 14.29 12.96 10.86
CA GLU A 122 15.65 13.33 10.47
C GLU A 122 16.06 12.69 9.13
N ALA A 123 15.64 11.44 8.86
CA ALA A 123 15.88 10.80 7.57
C ALA A 123 15.08 11.48 6.44
N LYS A 124 13.81 11.84 6.69
CA LYS A 124 12.98 12.59 5.76
C LYS A 124 13.64 13.92 5.35
N GLU A 125 14.26 14.65 6.27
CA GLU A 125 14.97 15.90 5.95
C GLU A 125 16.10 15.69 4.92
N ARG A 126 16.66 14.48 4.86
CA ARG A 126 17.66 14.08 3.86
C ARG A 126 17.04 13.47 2.60
N ASN A 127 15.72 13.38 2.50
CA ASN A 127 14.97 12.65 1.48
C ASN A 127 15.37 11.17 1.39
N GLU A 128 15.65 10.56 2.54
CA GLU A 128 16.03 9.16 2.66
C GLU A 128 15.10 8.41 3.63
N ASP A 129 15.08 7.09 3.49
CA ASP A 129 14.57 6.22 4.54
C ASP A 129 15.57 6.15 5.72
N PRO A 130 15.09 5.88 6.94
CA PRO A 130 15.95 5.46 8.04
C PRO A 130 16.88 4.32 7.65
N ASP A 131 18.10 4.32 8.16
CA ASP A 131 19.12 3.34 7.75
C ASP A 131 18.68 1.89 7.98
N PHE A 132 17.94 1.61 9.05
CA PHE A 132 17.45 0.26 9.33
C PHE A 132 16.41 -0.22 8.30
N MET A 133 15.65 0.70 7.71
CA MET A 133 14.66 0.40 6.67
C MET A 133 15.29 0.14 5.30
N LYS A 134 16.58 0.44 5.11
CA LYS A 134 17.29 0.09 3.86
C LYS A 134 17.37 -1.42 3.62
N THR A 135 17.19 -2.22 4.68
CA THR A 135 17.15 -3.69 4.61
C THR A 135 15.77 -4.27 4.27
N PHE A 136 14.74 -3.42 4.19
CA PHE A 136 13.37 -3.86 3.93
C PHE A 136 13.17 -4.05 2.42
N THR A 137 12.32 -5.00 2.06
CA THR A 137 11.89 -5.15 0.66
C THR A 137 10.98 -3.99 0.25
N ASP A 138 10.83 -3.76 -1.05
CA ASP A 138 9.92 -2.73 -1.55
C ASP A 138 8.46 -2.97 -1.11
N ASP A 139 8.04 -4.23 -1.05
CA ASP A 139 6.71 -4.61 -0.53
C ASP A 139 6.56 -4.27 0.97
N GLU A 140 7.59 -4.54 1.78
CA GLU A 140 7.60 -4.18 3.20
C GLU A 140 7.52 -2.67 3.40
N LYS A 141 8.27 -1.92 2.61
CA LYS A 141 8.23 -0.44 2.62
C LYS A 141 6.87 0.09 2.21
N GLY A 142 6.24 -0.50 1.19
CA GLY A 142 4.88 -0.17 0.78
C GLY A 142 3.86 -0.40 1.89
N MET A 143 3.93 -1.55 2.56
CA MET A 143 3.05 -1.85 3.70
C MET A 143 3.25 -0.88 4.88
N VAL A 144 4.48 -0.47 5.17
CA VAL A 144 4.76 0.56 6.19
C VAL A 144 4.14 1.89 5.79
N ASN A 145 4.39 2.33 4.56
CA ASN A 145 3.86 3.60 4.09
C ASN A 145 2.33 3.62 4.17
N ASP A 146 1.65 2.63 3.61
CA ASP A 146 0.19 2.57 3.59
C ASP A 146 -0.40 2.54 5.01
N THR A 147 0.17 1.72 5.89
CA THR A 147 -0.27 1.64 7.29
C THR A 147 -0.06 2.98 8.01
N SER A 148 1.07 3.64 7.77
CA SER A 148 1.37 4.93 8.40
C SER A 148 0.45 6.06 7.96
N VAL A 149 0.12 6.12 6.66
CA VAL A 149 -0.85 7.07 6.12
C VAL A 149 -2.24 6.84 6.72
N LEU A 150 -2.69 5.59 6.77
CA LEU A 150 -3.99 5.24 7.35
C LEU A 150 -4.06 5.61 8.84
N CYS A 151 -2.99 5.34 9.59
CA CYS A 151 -2.90 5.68 11.01
C CYS A 151 -2.88 7.20 11.24
N ARG A 152 -2.14 7.97 10.43
CA ARG A 152 -2.18 9.43 10.46
C ARG A 152 -3.60 9.92 10.29
N ILE A 153 -4.26 9.52 9.20
CA ILE A 153 -5.62 9.94 8.86
C ILE A 153 -6.57 9.63 10.03
N ARG A 154 -6.46 8.45 10.63
CA ARG A 154 -7.31 8.06 11.77
C ARG A 154 -7.16 9.00 12.98
N HIS A 155 -5.95 9.50 13.23
CA HIS A 155 -5.68 10.38 14.37
C HIS A 155 -5.94 11.86 14.08
N THR A 156 -5.78 12.30 12.83
CA THR A 156 -5.97 13.71 12.44
C THR A 156 -7.38 14.03 11.99
N THR A 157 -8.18 13.02 11.59
CA THR A 157 -9.54 13.24 11.12
C THR A 157 -10.51 13.37 12.31
N PRO A 158 -11.33 14.43 12.38
CA PRO A 158 -12.36 14.54 13.40
C PRO A 158 -13.31 13.34 13.38
N SER A 159 -13.78 12.91 14.54
CA SER A 159 -14.81 11.88 14.62
C SER A 159 -16.12 12.38 14.01
N GLU A 160 -16.92 11.46 13.48
CA GLU A 160 -18.25 11.79 12.94
C GLU A 160 -19.12 12.52 13.97
N CYS A 161 -19.02 12.15 15.25
CA CYS A 161 -19.71 12.86 16.35
C CYS A 161 -19.31 14.33 16.43
N LYS A 162 -18.02 14.65 16.29
CA LYS A 162 -17.51 16.03 16.33
C LYS A 162 -17.95 16.80 15.08
N VAL A 163 -17.97 16.15 13.92
CA VAL A 163 -18.45 16.76 12.67
C VAL A 163 -19.96 17.07 12.76
N LEU A 164 -20.77 16.14 13.28
CA LEU A 164 -22.22 16.36 13.45
C LEU A 164 -22.53 17.51 14.42
N GLN A 165 -21.72 17.68 15.47
CA GLN A 165 -21.86 18.83 16.39
C GLN A 165 -21.53 20.18 15.72
N LEU A 166 -20.64 20.19 14.73
CA LEU A 166 -20.27 21.40 13.99
C LEU A 166 -21.30 21.81 12.92
N VAL A 167 -22.08 20.85 12.41
CA VAL A 167 -23.11 21.10 11.37
C VAL A 167 -24.48 21.43 11.99
N GLY A 168 -24.72 21.04 13.25
CA GLY A 168 -25.97 21.31 13.98
C GLY A 168 -25.97 22.59 14.83
N ALA A 169 -24.90 23.39 14.78
CA ALA A 169 -24.76 24.69 15.46
C ALA A 169 -24.91 25.84 14.45
#